data_AF-A0A661CHK3-F1
#
_entry.id   AF-A0A661CHK3-F1
#
_cell.length_a   1.000
_cell.length_b   1.000
_cell.length_c   1.000
_cell.angle_alpha   90.00
_cell.angle_beta   90.00
_cell.angle_gamma   90.00
#
_symmetry.space_group_name_H-M   'P 1'
#
loop_
_entity.id
_entity.type
_entity.pdbx_description
1 polymer ?
#
loop_
_entity_poly.entity_id
_entity_poly.type
_entity_poly.pdbx_seq_one_letter_code
_entity_poly.pdbx_strand_id
1 'polypeptide(L)'
;MRHLRWLSILVLPIWFGLIILPLNAWAKPEDSVQFYFDNYGRADPKDKLVRRVHQVFKKMKLVADKRHHRLPQLAIVEGFDTDCLIIALPDGHIVLSKQALDMIYKNVPLIHGDTRAAFVLGHELAHLANNDHWHRAFLRVVRKTPSFRQLVKNYRGSKGINAEIEADDHGFIYAAMAGYPVDKLLADDSHQQNFLVYWEQQTFRRVNNTHPRAEVRANLLRARLQALLDSLPYFHFGVRLSHFGRCFDGIYFLREFAQNFPGREVYNNLGVCELQKAQKVLGKKAYLYWLPSVLDVTTPVDNLSLPYAHKGERSTLADEFLANAEDYFKSALDMEPSYLPANVNLAITAFYLGEIYQARAAIEKARQLAPDDLEIQGLRLVILYEDGEQSPYVDMWPYIIQQLDLLAQQPNAPLSVLYNMAKLLELRKRTGADKLWQRLARQVADLPAPIRRIVCEKTACPRPSRQKAPKASWELPVKLGIDTRRHKTLRQWQKSEMKLYDLYEQIYQHPNGKAEVLALRELVEMVVLKKLEQFTRDDLADYCGQPLRLSRVMNGTLWSCDHWTALIVDEKVKEVWVVSTTD
;
A
#
# COMPACT_ATOMS: atom_id res chain seq x y z
N MET A 1 89.62 8.08 -46.50
CA MET A 1 88.79 7.19 -47.35
C MET A 1 87.31 7.43 -47.06
N ARG A 2 86.57 7.84 -48.10
CA ARG A 2 85.11 7.71 -48.35
C ARG A 2 84.07 8.20 -47.32
N HIS A 3 83.39 9.28 -47.71
CA HIS A 3 81.97 9.68 -47.60
C HIS A 3 80.98 8.86 -46.74
N LEU A 4 80.09 9.55 -45.98
CA LEU A 4 78.68 9.88 -46.30
C LEU A 4 78.04 10.56 -45.06
N ARG A 5 77.65 11.84 -45.13
CA ARG A 5 76.31 12.42 -45.40
C ARG A 5 75.28 12.33 -44.26
N TRP A 6 74.80 13.53 -43.93
CA TRP A 6 73.79 13.96 -42.97
C TRP A 6 72.43 13.26 -43.08
N LEU A 7 71.70 13.18 -41.95
CA LEU A 7 70.27 13.53 -41.89
C LEU A 7 69.78 13.69 -40.45
N SER A 8 69.36 14.92 -40.14
CA SER A 8 68.63 15.34 -38.95
C SER A 8 67.21 14.73 -38.99
N ILE A 9 66.80 14.01 -37.94
CA ILE A 9 65.43 13.54 -37.79
C ILE A 9 64.73 14.41 -36.74
N LEU A 10 63.74 15.16 -37.21
CA LEU A 10 62.72 15.85 -36.42
C LEU A 10 61.97 14.83 -35.55
N VAL A 11 61.87 15.10 -34.25
CA VAL A 11 60.91 14.45 -33.34
C VAL A 11 59.58 15.19 -33.47
N LEU A 12 58.65 14.62 -34.23
CA LEU A 12 57.23 15.01 -34.22
C LEU A 12 56.52 14.22 -33.10
N PRO A 13 55.77 14.87 -32.18
CA PRO A 13 54.95 14.16 -31.23
C PRO A 13 53.71 13.64 -31.94
N ILE A 14 53.62 12.31 -32.08
CA ILE A 14 52.41 11.64 -32.54
C ILE A 14 51.36 11.78 -31.43
N TRP A 15 50.37 12.64 -31.67
CA TRP A 15 49.11 12.65 -30.93
C TRP A 15 48.39 11.31 -31.19
N PHE A 16 48.53 10.35 -30.27
CA PHE A 16 47.61 9.23 -30.18
C PHE A 16 46.29 9.75 -29.62
N GLY A 17 45.38 10.15 -30.51
CA GLY A 17 43.97 10.24 -30.18
C GLY A 17 43.46 8.86 -29.81
N LEU A 18 43.38 8.58 -28.51
CA LEU A 18 42.59 7.47 -27.99
C LEU A 18 41.12 7.76 -28.32
N ILE A 19 40.66 7.28 -29.48
CA ILE A 19 39.23 7.11 -29.71
C ILE A 19 38.82 5.98 -28.76
N ILE A 20 38.34 6.37 -27.58
CA ILE A 20 37.56 5.48 -26.72
C ILE A 20 36.27 5.22 -27.51
N LEU A 21 36.28 4.18 -28.34
CA LEU A 21 35.03 3.59 -28.82
C LEU A 21 34.31 3.09 -27.57
N PRO A 22 33.11 3.60 -27.24
CA PRO A 22 32.34 2.99 -26.18
C PRO A 22 32.07 1.57 -26.63
N LEU A 23 32.45 0.59 -25.81
CA LEU A 23 31.89 -0.75 -25.84
C LEU A 23 30.40 -0.65 -25.43
N ASN A 24 29.59 0.03 -26.25
CA ASN A 24 28.17 -0.18 -26.26
C ASN A 24 27.99 -1.58 -26.85
N ALA A 25 27.54 -2.52 -26.03
CA ALA A 25 26.86 -3.68 -26.57
C ALA A 25 25.85 -3.16 -27.60
N TRP A 26 25.99 -3.58 -28.86
CA TRP A 26 25.17 -3.07 -29.95
C TRP A 26 23.73 -3.49 -29.67
N ALA A 27 22.90 -2.56 -29.21
CA ALA A 27 21.46 -2.78 -29.09
C ALA A 27 20.95 -3.18 -30.47
N LYS A 28 20.27 -4.34 -30.56
CA LYS A 28 19.74 -4.79 -31.84
C LYS A 28 18.61 -3.83 -32.23
N PRO A 29 18.37 -3.59 -33.53
CA PRO A 29 17.23 -2.78 -33.97
C PRO A 29 15.90 -3.28 -33.36
N GLU A 30 15.75 -4.60 -33.22
CA GLU A 30 14.61 -5.29 -32.61
C GLU A 30 14.40 -5.02 -31.11
N ASP A 31 15.38 -4.43 -30.42
CA ASP A 31 15.28 -4.06 -29.00
C ASP A 31 14.60 -2.68 -28.81
N SER A 32 14.27 -1.98 -29.90
CA SER A 32 13.65 -0.66 -29.91
C SER A 32 12.24 -0.67 -30.50
N VAL A 33 11.32 0.07 -29.89
CA VAL A 33 9.95 0.23 -30.40
C VAL A 33 9.89 0.77 -31.84
N GLN A 34 10.87 1.56 -32.26
CA GLN A 34 10.86 2.19 -33.58
C GLN A 34 10.93 1.15 -34.70
N PHE A 35 11.70 0.07 -34.50
CA PHE A 35 11.75 -1.06 -35.44
C PHE A 35 10.35 -1.65 -35.69
N TYR A 36 9.55 -1.80 -34.65
CA TYR A 36 8.20 -2.35 -34.79
C TYR A 36 7.25 -1.40 -35.52
N PHE A 37 7.38 -0.10 -35.31
CA PHE A 37 6.59 0.89 -36.06
C PHE A 37 6.95 0.93 -37.53
N ASP A 38 8.24 0.81 -37.85
CA ASP A 38 8.72 0.87 -39.24
C ASP A 38 8.33 -0.39 -40.03
N ASN A 39 8.32 -1.56 -39.38
CA ASN A 39 8.01 -2.83 -40.04
C ASN A 39 6.53 -3.22 -40.00
N TYR A 40 5.80 -2.86 -38.95
CA TYR A 40 4.44 -3.34 -38.72
C TYR A 40 3.37 -2.24 -38.62
N GLY A 41 3.79 -0.98 -38.74
CA GLY A 41 2.88 0.17 -38.69
C GLY A 41 2.32 0.45 -37.29
N ARG A 42 1.90 1.69 -37.06
CA ARG A 42 1.23 2.12 -35.82
C ARG A 42 -0.27 1.90 -35.93
N ALA A 43 -0.87 1.28 -34.92
CA ALA A 43 -2.31 1.19 -34.82
C ALA A 43 -2.98 2.57 -34.67
N ASP A 44 -4.17 2.75 -35.26
CA ASP A 44 -4.93 4.00 -35.14
C ASP A 44 -5.25 4.33 -33.65
N PRO A 45 -4.75 5.46 -33.10
CA PRO A 45 -5.01 5.85 -31.72
C PRO A 45 -6.50 6.18 -31.45
N LYS A 46 -7.33 6.36 -32.50
CA LYS A 46 -8.78 6.60 -32.35
C LYS A 46 -9.59 5.31 -32.19
N ASP A 47 -9.00 4.15 -32.52
CA ASP A 47 -9.63 2.85 -32.34
C ASP A 47 -10.09 2.67 -30.88
N LYS A 48 -11.31 2.13 -30.72
CA LYS A 48 -11.96 2.02 -29.41
C LYS A 48 -11.21 1.08 -28.48
N LEU A 49 -10.70 -0.04 -28.99
CA LEU A 49 -9.98 -1.03 -28.20
C LEU A 49 -8.56 -0.56 -27.88
N VAL A 50 -7.91 0.15 -28.82
CA VAL A 50 -6.61 0.80 -28.57
C VAL A 50 -6.70 1.79 -27.40
N ARG A 51 -7.67 2.71 -27.43
CA ARG A 51 -7.87 3.66 -26.31
C ARG A 51 -8.17 2.95 -24.99
N ARG A 52 -8.99 1.90 -25.05
CA ARG A 52 -9.38 1.13 -23.87
C ARG A 52 -8.19 0.41 -23.23
N VAL A 53 -7.36 -0.28 -24.01
CA VAL A 53 -6.19 -0.98 -23.46
C VAL A 53 -5.15 -0.01 -22.89
N HIS A 54 -5.01 1.20 -23.45
CA HIS A 54 -4.16 2.23 -22.85
C HIS A 54 -4.68 2.69 -21.49
N GLN A 55 -6.00 2.75 -21.28
CA GLN A 55 -6.57 3.03 -19.96
C GLN A 55 -6.30 1.88 -18.98
N VAL A 56 -6.40 0.63 -19.44
CA VAL A 56 -6.02 -0.54 -18.63
C VAL A 56 -4.55 -0.46 -18.24
N PHE A 57 -3.66 -0.21 -19.20
CA PHE A 57 -2.23 -0.08 -18.98
C PHE A 57 -1.87 1.05 -18.00
N LYS A 58 -2.56 2.21 -18.09
CA LYS A 58 -2.37 3.32 -17.14
C LYS A 58 -2.65 2.88 -15.70
N LYS A 59 -3.70 2.07 -15.47
CA LYS A 59 -3.99 1.51 -14.13
C LYS A 59 -2.94 0.49 -13.71
N MET A 60 -2.55 -0.41 -14.62
CA MET A 60 -1.53 -1.44 -14.33
C MET A 60 -0.18 -0.83 -13.93
N LYS A 61 0.23 0.27 -14.56
CA LYS A 61 1.45 1.02 -14.20
C LYS A 61 1.44 1.60 -12.78
N LEU A 62 0.29 1.78 -12.16
CA LEU A 62 0.21 2.30 -10.79
C LEU A 62 0.53 1.19 -9.78
N VAL A 63 0.20 -0.05 -10.10
CA VAL A 63 0.31 -1.19 -9.18
C VAL A 63 1.49 -2.12 -9.45
N ALA A 64 2.01 -2.09 -10.68
CA ALA A 64 3.20 -2.85 -11.04
C ALA A 64 4.45 -2.26 -10.37
N ASP A 65 5.34 -3.15 -9.95
CA ASP A 65 6.62 -2.81 -9.34
C ASP A 65 7.52 -1.99 -10.28
N LYS A 66 8.27 -1.03 -9.70
CA LYS A 66 9.06 -0.01 -10.41
C LYS A 66 10.54 -0.02 -10.04
N ARG A 67 11.03 -1.00 -9.26
CA ARG A 67 12.41 -1.05 -8.73
C ARG A 67 13.55 -0.86 -9.73
N HIS A 68 13.33 -1.10 -11.03
CA HIS A 68 14.40 -1.07 -12.06
C HIS A 68 14.45 0.18 -12.94
N HIS A 69 13.76 1.27 -12.56
CA HIS A 69 13.88 2.58 -13.22
C HIS A 69 13.54 2.60 -14.74
N ARG A 70 13.00 1.51 -15.29
CA ARG A 70 12.41 1.50 -16.63
C ARG A 70 11.03 2.12 -16.53
N LEU A 71 10.74 3.11 -17.38
CA LEU A 71 9.41 3.72 -17.45
C LEU A 71 8.59 2.93 -18.47
N PRO A 72 7.74 1.97 -18.05
CA PRO A 72 7.04 1.13 -18.99
C PRO A 72 6.12 1.95 -19.88
N GLN A 73 6.16 1.70 -21.19
CA GLN A 73 5.32 2.32 -22.20
C GLN A 73 4.59 1.25 -22.99
N LEU A 74 3.37 1.54 -23.46
CA LEU A 74 2.61 0.63 -24.31
C LEU A 74 2.61 1.19 -25.73
N ALA A 75 2.97 0.36 -26.69
CA ALA A 75 2.89 0.63 -28.11
C ALA A 75 1.99 -0.42 -28.77
N ILE A 76 1.19 0.00 -29.76
CA ILE A 76 0.28 -0.90 -30.47
C ILE A 76 0.58 -0.84 -31.97
N VAL A 77 0.77 -2.00 -32.57
CA VAL A 77 1.05 -2.19 -34.00
C VAL A 77 -0.13 -2.83 -34.73
N GLU A 78 -0.22 -2.63 -36.04
CA GLU A 78 -1.33 -3.19 -36.84
C GLU A 78 -1.31 -4.72 -36.87
N GLY A 79 -0.12 -5.34 -36.84
CA GLY A 79 0.03 -6.79 -36.80
C GLY A 79 1.47 -7.22 -36.51
N PHE A 80 1.74 -8.52 -36.50
CA PHE A 80 3.10 -9.06 -36.59
C PHE A 80 3.11 -10.04 -37.77
N ASP A 81 4.26 -10.16 -38.45
CA ASP A 81 4.47 -11.21 -39.47
C ASP A 81 4.77 -12.59 -38.86
N THR A 82 4.75 -12.69 -37.52
CA THR A 82 5.10 -13.88 -36.74
C THR A 82 3.97 -14.22 -35.77
N ASP A 83 4.01 -15.42 -35.18
CA ASP A 83 3.08 -15.85 -34.11
C ASP A 83 3.24 -15.07 -32.79
N CYS A 84 4.13 -14.08 -32.73
CA CYS A 84 4.29 -13.20 -31.58
C CYS A 84 3.10 -12.23 -31.53
N LEU A 85 2.43 -12.13 -30.38
CA LEU A 85 1.28 -11.23 -30.20
C LEU A 85 1.56 -10.06 -29.24
N ILE A 86 2.58 -10.22 -28.39
CA ILE A 86 3.02 -9.22 -27.42
C ILE A 86 4.49 -9.45 -27.06
N ILE A 87 5.23 -8.37 -26.82
CA ILE A 87 6.63 -8.45 -26.39
C ILE A 87 7.00 -7.28 -25.48
N ALA A 88 7.70 -7.57 -24.38
CA ALA A 88 8.43 -6.57 -23.58
C ALA A 88 9.85 -6.35 -24.12
N LEU A 89 10.18 -5.10 -24.42
CA LEU A 89 11.46 -4.67 -24.97
C LEU A 89 12.43 -4.17 -23.88
N PRO A 90 13.75 -4.30 -24.07
CA PRO A 90 14.76 -3.77 -23.14
C PRO A 90 14.66 -2.26 -22.90
N ASP A 91 14.14 -1.50 -23.87
CA ASP A 91 13.92 -0.05 -23.79
C ASP A 91 12.72 0.35 -22.91
N GLY A 92 11.98 -0.63 -22.37
CA GLY A 92 10.82 -0.44 -21.51
C GLY A 92 9.48 -0.39 -22.24
N HIS A 93 9.44 -0.54 -23.57
CA HIS A 93 8.18 -0.67 -24.29
C HIS A 93 7.61 -2.07 -24.17
N ILE A 94 6.29 -2.16 -24.09
CA ILE A 94 5.50 -3.35 -24.34
C ILE A 94 4.82 -3.11 -25.68
N VAL A 95 5.09 -3.96 -26.67
CA VAL A 95 4.51 -3.87 -28.01
C VAL A 95 3.42 -4.93 -28.13
N LEU A 96 2.20 -4.51 -28.46
CA LEU A 96 1.01 -5.36 -28.59
C LEU A 96 0.43 -5.23 -30.00
N SER A 97 -0.02 -6.31 -30.64
CA SER A 97 -0.69 -6.22 -31.95
C SER A 97 -2.19 -5.98 -31.85
N LYS A 98 -2.81 -5.46 -32.91
CA LYS A 98 -4.29 -5.43 -33.02
C LYS A 98 -4.91 -6.83 -32.97
N GLN A 99 -4.26 -7.82 -33.58
CA GLN A 99 -4.72 -9.20 -33.51
C GLN A 99 -4.80 -9.70 -32.05
N ALA A 100 -3.81 -9.35 -31.22
CA ALA A 100 -3.82 -9.66 -29.80
C ALA A 100 -5.01 -8.99 -29.08
N LEU A 101 -5.30 -7.72 -29.40
CA LEU A 101 -6.47 -7.02 -28.86
C LEU A 101 -7.78 -7.69 -29.25
N ASP A 102 -7.94 -8.05 -30.52
CA ASP A 102 -9.14 -8.73 -30.98
C ASP A 102 -9.35 -10.04 -30.21
N MET A 103 -8.28 -10.81 -29.96
CA MET A 103 -8.35 -12.03 -29.17
C MET A 103 -8.72 -11.78 -27.70
N ILE A 104 -8.15 -10.76 -27.06
CA ILE A 104 -8.41 -10.39 -25.66
C ILE A 104 -9.91 -10.10 -25.46
N TYR A 105 -10.52 -9.32 -26.35
CA TYR A 105 -11.90 -8.86 -26.22
C TYR A 105 -12.93 -9.77 -26.92
N LYS A 106 -12.50 -10.82 -27.61
CA LYS A 106 -13.39 -11.73 -28.35
C LYS A 106 -14.38 -12.44 -27.43
N ASN A 107 -15.66 -12.37 -27.81
CA ASN A 107 -16.79 -13.10 -27.21
C ASN A 107 -16.92 -12.96 -25.70
N VAL A 108 -16.51 -11.81 -25.14
CA VAL A 108 -16.65 -11.53 -23.71
C VAL A 108 -17.13 -10.10 -23.45
N PRO A 109 -17.79 -9.85 -22.31
CA PRO A 109 -18.07 -8.49 -21.87
C PRO A 109 -16.79 -7.66 -21.75
N LEU A 110 -16.88 -6.35 -21.97
CA LEU A 110 -15.73 -5.45 -21.95
C LEU A 110 -14.93 -5.54 -20.64
N ILE A 111 -15.59 -5.73 -19.49
CA ILE A 111 -14.90 -5.89 -18.20
C ILE A 111 -14.05 -7.17 -18.13
N HIS A 112 -14.48 -8.26 -18.76
CA HIS A 112 -13.67 -9.48 -18.85
C HIS A 112 -12.52 -9.28 -19.85
N GLY A 113 -12.76 -8.57 -20.96
CA GLY A 113 -11.70 -8.15 -21.88
C GLY A 113 -10.64 -7.28 -21.20
N ASP A 114 -11.05 -6.32 -20.35
CA ASP A 114 -10.14 -5.50 -19.57
C ASP A 114 -9.32 -6.34 -18.58
N THR A 115 -9.95 -7.35 -17.97
CA THR A 115 -9.28 -8.30 -17.05
C THR A 115 -8.22 -9.12 -17.78
N ARG A 116 -8.55 -9.62 -18.98
CA ARG A 116 -7.61 -10.34 -19.85
C ARG A 116 -6.45 -9.44 -20.27
N ALA A 117 -6.75 -8.21 -20.69
CA ALA A 117 -5.73 -7.21 -21.02
C ALA A 117 -4.83 -6.91 -19.83
N ALA A 118 -5.40 -6.72 -18.64
CA ALA A 118 -4.67 -6.45 -17.41
C ALA A 118 -3.70 -7.59 -17.07
N PHE A 119 -4.15 -8.84 -17.17
CA PHE A 119 -3.28 -10.00 -16.93
C PHE A 119 -2.11 -10.05 -17.93
N VAL A 120 -2.39 -9.93 -19.22
CA VAL A 120 -1.36 -9.98 -20.28
C VAL A 120 -0.35 -8.84 -20.11
N LEU A 121 -0.82 -7.60 -19.91
CA LEU A 121 0.06 -6.45 -19.69
C LEU A 121 0.85 -6.59 -18.38
N GLY A 122 0.22 -7.11 -17.32
CA GLY A 122 0.86 -7.35 -16.04
C GLY A 122 1.98 -8.39 -16.13
N HIS A 123 1.79 -9.44 -16.93
CA HIS A 123 2.80 -10.45 -17.21
C HIS A 123 4.04 -9.84 -17.89
N GLU A 124 3.84 -9.00 -18.91
CA GLU A 124 4.96 -8.29 -19.56
C GLU A 124 5.64 -7.27 -18.63
N LEU A 125 4.86 -6.57 -17.80
CA LEU A 125 5.41 -5.67 -16.78
C LEU A 125 6.27 -6.44 -15.78
N ALA A 126 5.92 -7.67 -15.44
CA ALA A 126 6.71 -8.51 -14.55
C ALA A 126 8.06 -8.91 -15.18
N HIS A 127 8.09 -9.20 -16.48
CA HIS A 127 9.35 -9.42 -17.20
C HIS A 127 10.26 -8.18 -17.18
N LEU A 128 9.69 -6.97 -17.20
CA LEU A 128 10.46 -5.73 -17.07
C LEU A 128 10.95 -5.46 -15.63
N ALA A 129 10.28 -6.00 -14.61
CA ALA A 129 10.53 -5.73 -13.19
C ALA A 129 11.54 -6.67 -12.50
N ASN A 130 12.07 -7.69 -13.18
CA ASN A 130 13.19 -8.59 -12.83
C ASN A 130 13.59 -8.75 -11.33
N ASN A 131 13.44 -9.96 -10.77
CA ASN A 131 13.81 -10.41 -9.41
C ASN A 131 13.11 -9.74 -8.22
N ASP A 132 12.22 -10.52 -7.57
CA ASP A 132 11.36 -10.05 -6.50
C ASP A 132 11.33 -10.96 -5.25
N HIS A 133 11.04 -10.37 -4.09
CA HIS A 133 10.58 -11.00 -2.85
C HIS A 133 9.27 -11.78 -3.03
N TRP A 134 8.38 -11.36 -3.94
CA TRP A 134 7.12 -12.05 -4.27
C TRP A 134 7.31 -13.49 -4.73
N HIS A 135 8.41 -13.78 -5.44
CA HIS A 135 8.80 -15.13 -5.83
C HIS A 135 8.84 -16.11 -4.64
N ARG A 136 9.35 -15.67 -3.49
CA ARG A 136 9.47 -16.54 -2.29
C ARG A 136 8.09 -16.85 -1.69
N ALA A 137 7.17 -15.89 -1.70
CA ALA A 137 5.80 -16.08 -1.23
C ALA A 137 5.04 -17.05 -2.14
N PHE A 138 5.11 -16.83 -3.46
CA PHE A 138 4.51 -17.71 -4.45
C PHE A 138 5.06 -19.14 -4.40
N LEU A 139 6.40 -19.32 -4.42
CA LEU A 139 7.04 -20.63 -4.34
C LEU A 139 6.61 -21.43 -3.11
N ARG A 140 6.37 -20.77 -1.98
CA ARG A 140 5.92 -21.44 -0.75
C ARG A 140 4.53 -22.06 -0.90
N VAL A 141 3.64 -21.37 -1.62
CA VAL A 141 2.30 -21.85 -1.95
C VAL A 141 2.41 -22.98 -2.96
N VAL A 142 3.06 -22.76 -4.10
CA VAL A 142 3.03 -23.73 -5.20
C VAL A 142 3.82 -25.00 -4.94
N ARG A 143 4.89 -24.99 -4.12
CA ARG A 143 5.60 -26.23 -3.71
C ARG A 143 4.70 -27.27 -3.05
N LYS A 144 3.59 -26.84 -2.46
CA LYS A 144 2.59 -27.71 -1.83
C LYS A 144 1.58 -28.28 -2.84
N THR A 145 1.44 -27.67 -4.01
CA THR A 145 0.46 -28.07 -5.04
C THR A 145 0.96 -29.30 -5.83
N PRO A 146 0.12 -30.34 -6.03
CA PRO A 146 0.48 -31.52 -6.83
C PRO A 146 0.94 -31.18 -8.25
N SER A 147 0.29 -30.21 -8.90
CA SER A 147 0.61 -29.73 -10.25
C SER A 147 2.03 -29.19 -10.36
N PHE A 148 2.53 -28.47 -9.36
CA PHE A 148 3.90 -27.98 -9.34
C PHE A 148 4.91 -29.11 -9.15
N ARG A 149 4.62 -30.10 -8.29
CA ARG A 149 5.50 -31.26 -8.10
C ARG A 149 5.63 -32.09 -9.39
N GLN A 150 4.54 -32.23 -10.14
CA GLN A 150 4.55 -32.89 -11.45
C GLN A 150 5.34 -32.07 -12.47
N LEU A 151 5.20 -30.75 -12.45
CA LEU A 151 5.96 -29.82 -13.31
C LEU A 151 7.46 -29.87 -13.02
N VAL A 152 7.90 -29.82 -11.77
CA VAL A 152 9.32 -29.93 -11.38
C VAL A 152 9.92 -31.29 -11.74
N LYS A 153 9.14 -32.37 -11.67
CA LYS A 153 9.58 -33.71 -12.13
C LYS A 153 9.78 -33.76 -13.64
N ASN A 154 8.90 -33.11 -14.40
CA ASN A 154 8.90 -33.16 -15.87
C ASN A 154 9.90 -32.20 -16.51
N TYR A 155 10.28 -31.11 -15.82
CA TYR A 155 11.10 -30.02 -16.39
C TYR A 155 12.31 -29.66 -15.51
N ARG A 156 13.16 -30.65 -15.19
CA ARG A 156 14.38 -30.43 -14.40
C ARG A 156 15.31 -29.42 -15.09
N GLY A 157 15.53 -28.26 -14.46
CA GLY A 157 16.68 -27.37 -14.74
C GLY A 157 16.43 -26.17 -15.67
N SER A 158 15.22 -25.89 -16.15
CA SER A 158 14.97 -24.76 -17.05
C SER A 158 14.64 -23.47 -16.29
N LYS A 159 15.61 -22.55 -16.17
CA LYS A 159 15.39 -21.20 -15.58
C LYS A 159 14.21 -20.44 -16.21
N GLY A 160 13.92 -20.67 -17.50
CA GLY A 160 12.81 -20.03 -18.20
C GLY A 160 11.42 -20.35 -17.64
N ILE A 161 11.18 -21.58 -17.18
CA ILE A 161 9.86 -21.95 -16.64
C ILE A 161 9.52 -21.21 -15.35
N ASN A 162 10.50 -21.02 -14.47
CA ASN A 162 10.27 -20.27 -13.23
C ASN A 162 9.93 -18.82 -13.54
N ALA A 163 10.65 -18.19 -14.48
CA ALA A 163 10.41 -16.81 -14.90
C ALA A 163 9.00 -16.62 -15.49
N GLU A 164 8.50 -17.56 -16.29
CA GLU A 164 7.14 -17.51 -16.86
C GLU A 164 6.04 -17.67 -15.82
N ILE A 165 6.22 -18.62 -14.89
CA ILE A 165 5.28 -18.81 -13.79
C ILE A 165 5.30 -17.60 -12.84
N GLU A 166 6.48 -17.01 -12.62
CA GLU A 166 6.60 -15.77 -11.85
C GLU A 166 5.89 -14.62 -12.55
N ALA A 167 6.09 -14.44 -13.85
CA ALA A 167 5.42 -13.40 -14.61
C ALA A 167 3.90 -13.56 -14.58
N ASP A 168 3.38 -14.79 -14.58
CA ASP A 168 1.95 -15.06 -14.35
C ASP A 168 1.47 -14.63 -12.98
N ASP A 169 2.19 -14.98 -11.90
CA ASP A 169 1.80 -14.59 -10.55
C ASP A 169 1.75 -13.06 -10.43
N HIS A 170 2.79 -12.37 -10.89
CA HIS A 170 2.82 -10.91 -10.85
C HIS A 170 1.72 -10.29 -11.73
N GLY A 171 1.54 -10.78 -12.96
CA GLY A 171 0.49 -10.30 -13.85
C GLY A 171 -0.92 -10.48 -13.26
N PHE A 172 -1.14 -11.63 -12.61
CA PHE A 172 -2.38 -11.94 -11.90
C PHE A 172 -2.59 -11.01 -10.69
N ILE A 173 -1.56 -10.80 -9.88
CA ILE A 173 -1.64 -9.95 -8.69
C ILE A 173 -1.78 -8.48 -9.05
N TYR A 174 -1.03 -7.97 -10.02
CA TYR A 174 -1.18 -6.61 -10.51
C TYR A 174 -2.58 -6.38 -11.07
N ALA A 175 -3.14 -7.33 -11.82
CA ALA A 175 -4.51 -7.20 -12.30
C ALA A 175 -5.52 -7.15 -11.14
N ALA A 176 -5.34 -7.97 -10.09
CA ALA A 176 -6.19 -7.93 -8.90
C ALA A 176 -6.07 -6.60 -8.15
N MET A 177 -4.84 -6.11 -7.94
CA MET A 177 -4.58 -4.82 -7.27
C MET A 177 -5.14 -3.63 -8.05
N ALA A 178 -5.16 -3.70 -9.38
CA ALA A 178 -5.79 -2.70 -10.23
C ALA A 178 -7.33 -2.77 -10.25
N GLY A 179 -7.92 -3.72 -9.49
CA GLY A 179 -9.36 -3.88 -9.32
C GLY A 179 -10.05 -4.73 -10.38
N TYR A 180 -9.30 -5.53 -11.15
CA TYR A 180 -9.90 -6.42 -12.15
C TYR A 180 -10.33 -7.76 -11.54
N PRO A 181 -11.47 -8.34 -11.97
CA PRO A 181 -11.99 -9.61 -11.46
C PRO A 181 -11.20 -10.81 -11.99
N VAL A 182 -10.02 -11.06 -11.41
CA VAL A 182 -9.06 -12.07 -11.88
C VAL A 182 -9.55 -13.52 -11.77
N ASP A 183 -10.58 -13.78 -10.96
CA ASP A 183 -11.26 -15.09 -10.91
C ASP A 183 -11.84 -15.47 -12.27
N LYS A 184 -12.26 -14.48 -13.07
CA LYS A 184 -12.80 -14.69 -14.43
C LYS A 184 -11.76 -15.16 -15.44
N LEU A 185 -10.47 -15.01 -15.16
CA LEU A 185 -9.41 -15.59 -15.98
C LEU A 185 -9.36 -17.11 -15.85
N LEU A 186 -9.76 -17.62 -14.68
CA LEU A 186 -9.62 -19.02 -14.26
C LEU A 186 -10.92 -19.83 -14.34
N ALA A 187 -12.01 -19.23 -14.86
CA ALA A 187 -13.31 -19.87 -14.95
C ALA A 187 -13.27 -21.05 -15.93
N ASP A 188 -14.03 -22.09 -15.59
CA ASP A 188 -14.30 -23.29 -16.39
C ASP A 188 -15.79 -23.64 -16.17
N ASP A 189 -16.66 -22.64 -16.30
CA ASP A 189 -18.11 -22.85 -16.28
C ASP A 189 -18.59 -23.32 -17.66
N SER A 190 -19.83 -23.80 -17.78
CA SER A 190 -20.35 -24.44 -19.00
C SER A 190 -20.36 -23.54 -20.25
N HIS A 191 -19.96 -22.27 -20.16
CA HIS A 191 -20.02 -21.29 -21.23
C HIS A 191 -18.71 -20.52 -21.49
N GLN A 192 -17.71 -20.53 -20.59
CA GLN A 192 -16.44 -19.83 -20.80
C GLN A 192 -15.23 -20.66 -20.39
N GLN A 193 -14.38 -20.96 -21.38
CA GLN A 193 -13.07 -21.58 -21.19
C GLN A 193 -12.10 -20.61 -20.50
N ASN A 194 -11.23 -21.15 -19.63
CA ASN A 194 -10.09 -20.46 -19.04
C ASN A 194 -9.27 -19.67 -20.08
N PHE A 195 -8.99 -18.40 -19.78
CA PHE A 195 -8.31 -17.49 -20.70
C PHE A 195 -6.92 -17.96 -21.10
N LEU A 196 -6.13 -18.54 -20.20
CA LEU A 196 -4.78 -19.01 -20.52
C LEU A 196 -4.82 -20.12 -21.57
N VAL A 197 -5.81 -21.02 -21.47
CA VAL A 197 -5.98 -22.12 -22.44
C VAL A 197 -6.48 -21.58 -23.77
N TYR A 198 -7.48 -20.70 -23.74
CA TYR A 198 -7.97 -20.02 -24.93
C TYR A 198 -6.82 -19.28 -25.66
N TRP A 199 -6.00 -18.53 -24.92
CA TRP A 199 -4.86 -17.78 -25.46
C TRP A 199 -3.80 -18.69 -26.10
N GLU A 200 -3.46 -19.81 -25.44
CA GLU A 200 -2.51 -20.79 -25.99
C GLU A 200 -3.04 -21.44 -27.28
N GLN A 201 -4.34 -21.74 -27.35
CA GLN A 201 -4.96 -22.31 -28.56
C GLN A 201 -4.94 -21.37 -29.77
N GLN A 202 -5.06 -20.05 -29.55
CA GLN A 202 -5.06 -19.08 -30.65
C GLN A 202 -3.66 -18.72 -31.15
N THR A 203 -2.61 -18.95 -30.34
CA THR A 203 -1.24 -18.51 -30.64
C THR A 203 -0.38 -19.56 -31.34
N PHE A 204 -0.89 -20.79 -31.54
CA PHE A 204 -0.16 -21.92 -32.12
C PHE A 204 1.26 -22.15 -31.54
N ARG A 205 1.54 -21.62 -30.32
CA ARG A 205 2.83 -21.83 -29.66
C ARG A 205 3.00 -23.32 -29.43
N ARG A 206 3.92 -23.96 -30.15
CA ARG A 206 4.35 -25.32 -29.81
C ARG A 206 4.81 -25.29 -28.36
N VAL A 207 4.26 -26.18 -27.52
CA VAL A 207 4.74 -26.41 -26.16
C VAL A 207 6.26 -26.55 -26.22
N ASN A 208 6.98 -25.52 -25.83
CA ASN A 208 8.44 -25.51 -25.82
C ASN A 208 8.91 -25.79 -24.38
N ASN A 209 10.15 -26.22 -24.21
CA ASN A 209 10.73 -26.59 -22.92
C ASN A 209 10.83 -25.43 -21.91
N THR A 210 10.38 -24.22 -22.27
CA THR A 210 10.40 -23.01 -21.45
C THR A 210 9.03 -22.53 -20.97
N HIS A 211 7.90 -22.98 -21.58
CA HIS A 211 6.55 -22.58 -21.17
C HIS A 211 5.73 -23.80 -20.75
N PRO A 212 5.27 -23.85 -19.48
CA PRO A 212 4.34 -24.88 -19.05
C PRO A 212 2.99 -24.76 -19.75
N ARG A 213 2.27 -25.88 -19.88
CA ARG A 213 0.90 -25.92 -20.42
C ARG A 213 -0.03 -24.96 -19.68
N ALA A 214 -0.95 -24.32 -20.40
CA ALA A 214 -1.88 -23.34 -19.85
C ALA A 214 -2.74 -23.88 -18.69
N GLU A 215 -3.15 -25.15 -18.72
CA GLU A 215 -3.95 -25.76 -17.64
C GLU A 215 -3.15 -25.83 -16.33
N VAL A 216 -1.85 -26.11 -16.42
CA VAL A 216 -0.98 -26.16 -15.24
C VAL A 216 -0.81 -24.77 -14.66
N ARG A 217 -0.52 -23.76 -15.50
CA ARG A 217 -0.38 -22.36 -15.09
C ARG A 217 -1.64 -21.85 -14.39
N ALA A 218 -2.81 -22.11 -14.97
CA ALA A 218 -4.08 -21.71 -14.37
C ALA A 218 -4.40 -22.42 -13.05
N ASN A 219 -4.03 -23.70 -12.91
CA ASN A 219 -4.16 -24.42 -11.64
C ASN A 219 -3.26 -23.83 -10.55
N LEU A 220 -2.05 -23.36 -10.90
CA LEU A 220 -1.16 -22.65 -9.98
C LEU A 220 -1.77 -21.31 -9.55
N LEU A 221 -2.30 -20.52 -10.49
CA LEU A 221 -2.98 -19.25 -10.20
C LEU A 221 -4.24 -19.44 -9.36
N ARG A 222 -5.00 -20.53 -9.55
CA ARG A 222 -6.15 -20.87 -8.70
C ARG A 222 -5.74 -21.19 -7.28
N ALA A 223 -4.69 -21.99 -7.10
CA ALA A 223 -4.14 -22.28 -5.78
C ALA A 223 -3.59 -21.02 -5.10
N ARG A 224 -2.99 -20.12 -5.88
CA ARG A 224 -2.52 -18.81 -5.42
C ARG A 224 -3.66 -17.92 -4.94
N LEU A 225 -4.72 -17.78 -5.74
CA LEU A 225 -5.90 -17.01 -5.38
C LEU A 225 -6.53 -17.54 -4.08
N GLN A 226 -6.70 -18.86 -3.96
CA GLN A 226 -7.24 -19.47 -2.75
C GLN A 226 -6.38 -19.15 -1.53
N ALA A 227 -5.06 -19.31 -1.62
CA ALA A 227 -4.15 -19.01 -0.52
C ALA A 227 -4.21 -17.53 -0.08
N LEU A 228 -4.41 -16.61 -1.03
CA LEU A 228 -4.59 -15.19 -0.72
C LEU A 228 -5.91 -14.96 0.00
N LEU A 229 -7.02 -15.48 -0.54
CA LEU A 229 -8.35 -15.37 0.07
C LEU A 229 -8.37 -15.93 1.50
N ASP A 230 -7.72 -17.07 1.73
CA ASP A 230 -7.61 -17.70 3.05
C ASP A 230 -6.81 -16.83 4.05
N SER A 231 -5.87 -16.03 3.55
CA SER A 231 -5.00 -15.16 4.37
C SER A 231 -5.51 -13.73 4.55
N LEU A 232 -6.45 -13.27 3.71
CA LEU A 232 -7.03 -11.92 3.78
C LEU A 232 -7.55 -11.53 5.17
N PRO A 233 -8.20 -12.43 5.95
CA PRO A 233 -8.63 -12.08 7.30
C PRO A 233 -7.49 -11.59 8.19
N TYR A 234 -6.26 -12.08 8.00
CA TYR A 234 -5.09 -11.60 8.74
C TYR A 234 -4.77 -10.14 8.41
N PHE A 235 -4.78 -9.76 7.13
CA PHE A 235 -4.63 -8.35 6.76
C PHE A 235 -5.70 -7.47 7.42
N HIS A 236 -6.97 -7.87 7.28
CA HIS A 236 -8.08 -7.08 7.80
C HIS A 236 -8.04 -6.94 9.33
N PHE A 237 -7.81 -8.01 10.08
CA PHE A 237 -7.70 -7.91 11.53
C PHE A 237 -6.43 -7.20 12.00
N GLY A 238 -5.30 -7.38 11.31
CA GLY A 238 -4.07 -6.63 11.59
C GLY A 238 -4.27 -5.12 11.47
N VAL A 239 -4.94 -4.70 10.41
CA VAL A 239 -5.37 -3.32 10.17
C VAL A 239 -6.34 -2.82 11.26
N ARG A 240 -7.42 -3.56 11.55
CA ARG A 240 -8.44 -3.16 12.53
C ARG A 240 -7.85 -3.03 13.93
N LEU A 241 -6.99 -3.96 14.34
CA LEU A 241 -6.28 -3.88 15.61
C LEU A 241 -5.37 -2.63 15.67
N SER A 242 -4.65 -2.35 14.59
CA SER A 242 -3.80 -1.16 14.49
C SER A 242 -4.60 0.14 14.59
N HIS A 243 -5.79 0.18 13.98
CA HIS A 243 -6.72 1.29 14.11
C HIS A 243 -7.13 1.55 15.57
N PHE A 244 -7.36 0.50 16.36
CA PHE A 244 -7.65 0.61 17.79
C PHE A 244 -6.41 0.74 18.68
N GLY A 245 -5.23 1.06 18.12
CA GLY A 245 -3.99 1.23 18.89
C GLY A 245 -3.38 -0.07 19.42
N ARG A 246 -3.91 -1.23 19.02
CA ARG A 246 -3.44 -2.57 19.42
C ARG A 246 -2.36 -3.09 18.48
N CYS A 247 -1.38 -2.26 18.13
CA CYS A 247 -0.31 -2.61 17.19
C CYS A 247 0.61 -3.73 17.66
N PHE A 248 0.68 -4.01 18.97
CA PHE A 248 1.36 -5.20 19.48
C PHE A 248 0.68 -6.49 19.00
N ASP A 249 -0.65 -6.51 18.92
CA ASP A 249 -1.40 -7.66 18.41
C ASP A 249 -1.46 -7.62 16.87
N GLY A 250 -1.76 -6.45 16.30
CA GLY A 250 -1.99 -6.29 14.85
C GLY A 250 -0.79 -6.66 13.98
N ILE A 251 0.43 -6.39 14.46
CA ILE A 251 1.64 -6.66 13.68
C ILE A 251 1.84 -8.13 13.34
N TYR A 252 1.40 -9.04 14.22
CA TYR A 252 1.53 -10.47 13.98
C TYR A 252 0.70 -10.92 12.76
N PHE A 253 -0.54 -10.44 12.69
CA PHE A 253 -1.42 -10.72 11.55
C PHE A 253 -0.89 -10.11 10.25
N LEU A 254 -0.37 -8.88 10.31
CA LEU A 254 0.23 -8.23 9.15
C LEU A 254 1.49 -8.97 8.67
N ARG A 255 2.34 -9.47 9.58
CA ARG A 255 3.53 -10.26 9.23
C ARG A 255 3.16 -11.60 8.60
N GLU A 256 2.14 -12.30 9.12
CA GLU A 256 1.64 -13.54 8.50
C GLU A 256 1.00 -13.29 7.13
N PHE A 257 0.32 -12.15 6.95
CA PHE A 257 -0.18 -11.79 5.63
C PHE A 257 0.97 -11.44 4.66
N ALA A 258 1.97 -10.68 5.11
CA ALA A 258 3.15 -10.30 4.32
C ALA A 258 3.92 -11.51 3.77
N GLN A 259 3.88 -12.64 4.48
CA GLN A 259 4.46 -13.90 4.02
C GLN A 259 3.81 -14.44 2.74
N ASN A 260 2.54 -14.14 2.49
CA ASN A 260 1.79 -14.52 1.29
C ASN A 260 1.66 -13.36 0.30
N PHE A 261 1.61 -12.12 0.78
CA PHE A 261 1.40 -10.90 0.00
C PHE A 261 2.23 -9.75 0.58
N PRO A 262 3.52 -9.61 0.22
CA PRO A 262 4.38 -8.52 0.68
C PRO A 262 4.12 -7.24 -0.14
N GLY A 263 2.91 -6.67 -0.06
CA GLY A 263 2.54 -5.44 -0.76
C GLY A 263 2.94 -4.15 -0.04
N ARG A 264 3.01 -3.04 -0.77
CA ARG A 264 3.29 -1.70 -0.23
C ARG A 264 2.33 -1.31 0.89
N GLU A 265 1.06 -1.72 0.79
CA GLU A 265 0.01 -1.53 1.79
C GLU A 265 0.37 -2.22 3.11
N VAL A 266 0.85 -3.46 3.01
CA VAL A 266 1.22 -4.29 4.15
C VAL A 266 2.46 -3.72 4.83
N TYR A 267 3.47 -3.33 4.06
CA TYR A 267 4.67 -2.69 4.61
C TYR A 267 4.39 -1.34 5.25
N ASN A 268 3.56 -0.50 4.64
CA ASN A 268 3.11 0.73 5.27
C ASN A 268 2.40 0.46 6.61
N ASN A 269 1.53 -0.55 6.66
CA ASN A 269 0.84 -0.92 7.91
C ASN A 269 1.78 -1.46 9.00
N LEU A 270 2.75 -2.28 8.62
CA LEU A 270 3.81 -2.74 9.53
C LEU A 270 4.61 -1.56 10.06
N GLY A 271 4.98 -0.61 9.21
CA GLY A 271 5.68 0.61 9.60
C GLY A 271 4.87 1.47 10.57
N VAL A 272 3.57 1.64 10.32
CA VAL A 272 2.71 2.40 11.25
C VAL A 272 2.56 1.69 12.59
N CYS A 273 2.51 0.36 12.62
CA CYS A 273 2.54 -0.37 13.88
C CYS A 273 3.79 -0.08 14.70
N GLU A 274 4.97 -0.11 14.07
CA GLU A 274 6.22 0.17 14.77
C GLU A 274 6.28 1.65 15.21
N LEU A 275 5.83 2.60 14.38
CA LEU A 275 5.72 4.01 14.74
C LEU A 275 4.80 4.23 15.97
N GLN A 276 3.64 3.57 16.02
CA GLN A 276 2.74 3.67 17.18
C GLN A 276 3.34 3.06 18.45
N LYS A 277 4.10 1.95 18.33
CA LYS A 277 4.85 1.40 19.48
C LYS A 277 5.90 2.39 19.97
N ALA A 278 6.64 3.05 19.08
CA ALA A 278 7.59 4.10 19.44
C ALA A 278 6.88 5.26 20.17
N GLN A 279 5.75 5.74 19.65
CA GLN A 279 4.95 6.79 20.28
C GLN A 279 4.47 6.39 21.69
N LYS A 280 4.06 5.12 21.88
CA LYS A 280 3.69 4.60 23.21
C LYS A 280 4.86 4.65 24.19
N VAL A 281 6.07 4.27 23.76
CA VAL A 281 7.28 4.32 24.59
C VAL A 281 7.68 5.77 24.91
N LEU A 282 7.56 6.68 23.94
CA LEU A 282 7.88 8.11 24.11
C LEU A 282 6.86 8.85 24.99
N GLY A 283 5.63 8.36 25.09
CA GLY A 283 4.56 8.94 25.90
C GLY A 283 4.25 10.38 25.51
N LYS A 284 4.21 11.30 26.49
CA LYS A 284 3.90 12.73 26.21
C LYS A 284 4.85 13.38 25.22
N LYS A 285 6.12 12.93 25.12
CA LYS A 285 7.10 13.50 24.19
C LYS A 285 6.73 13.27 22.72
N ALA A 286 6.03 12.18 22.42
CA ALA A 286 5.55 11.89 21.06
C ALA A 286 4.61 12.98 20.53
N TYR A 287 3.92 13.68 21.43
CA TYR A 287 2.90 14.68 21.11
C TYR A 287 3.38 16.11 21.33
N LEU A 288 4.70 16.36 21.25
CA LEU A 288 5.22 17.73 21.19
C LEU A 288 4.54 18.49 20.06
N TYR A 289 4.45 17.85 18.89
CA TYR A 289 3.61 18.22 17.77
C TYR A 289 2.54 17.16 17.56
N TRP A 290 1.45 17.53 16.88
CA TRP A 290 0.46 16.59 16.36
C TRP A 290 0.84 16.25 14.92
N LEU A 291 1.34 15.03 14.71
CA LEU A 291 1.85 14.51 13.45
C LEU A 291 1.02 13.27 13.03
N PRO A 292 -0.13 13.44 12.36
CA PRO A 292 -1.01 12.32 12.03
C PRO A 292 -0.35 11.31 11.09
N SER A 293 -0.11 10.10 11.59
CA SER A 293 0.43 9.00 10.76
C SER A 293 -0.64 8.43 9.84
N VAL A 294 -0.18 7.87 8.71
CA VAL A 294 -0.99 7.36 7.62
C VAL A 294 -1.02 5.79 7.55
N LEU A 295 -1.63 5.07 8.52
CA LEU A 295 -2.02 3.64 8.41
C LEU A 295 -2.78 3.35 7.11
N ASP A 296 -2.79 2.14 6.60
CA ASP A 296 -3.49 1.64 5.42
C ASP A 296 -4.61 0.62 5.82
N VAL A 297 -5.73 1.12 6.34
CA VAL A 297 -7.10 0.55 6.43
C VAL A 297 -7.97 0.34 5.13
N THR A 298 -7.55 0.47 3.87
CA THR A 298 -6.25 0.74 3.26
C THR A 298 -5.88 2.23 3.37
N THR A 299 -6.13 2.95 4.50
CA THR A 299 -5.83 4.36 4.95
C THR A 299 -5.88 4.59 6.49
N PRO A 300 -5.64 5.73 7.17
CA PRO A 300 -5.15 5.78 8.56
C PRO A 300 -6.12 6.27 9.60
N VAL A 301 -5.82 6.10 10.90
CA VAL A 301 -6.40 6.94 11.96
C VAL A 301 -5.44 7.16 13.15
N ASP A 302 -5.57 8.35 13.74
CA ASP A 302 -5.17 8.68 15.11
C ASP A 302 -6.16 8.15 16.17
N ASN A 303 -5.63 7.30 17.06
CA ASN A 303 -5.96 7.15 18.50
C ASN A 303 -7.26 6.49 18.98
N LEU A 304 -7.06 5.45 19.81
CA LEU A 304 -7.85 5.12 21.01
C LEU A 304 -6.94 4.52 22.11
N SER A 305 -7.36 4.76 23.37
CA SER A 305 -6.68 4.57 24.67
C SER A 305 -5.38 3.77 24.74
N LEU A 306 -4.35 4.37 25.35
CA LEU A 306 -3.22 3.62 25.89
C LEU A 306 -3.06 3.86 27.40
N PRO A 307 -2.98 2.79 28.21
CA PRO A 307 -2.54 2.85 29.58
C PRO A 307 -1.09 3.37 29.65
N TYR A 308 -0.84 4.19 30.67
CA TYR A 308 0.46 4.81 30.95
C TYR A 308 1.63 3.81 30.91
N ALA A 309 2.74 4.23 30.29
CA ALA A 309 4.08 3.71 30.60
C ALA A 309 4.97 4.87 31.08
N HIS A 310 5.81 4.57 32.08
CA HIS A 310 6.64 5.54 32.80
C HIS A 310 7.83 6.06 31.98
N LYS A 311 8.30 7.25 32.37
CA LYS A 311 9.44 8.00 31.83
C LYS A 311 10.73 7.17 31.73
N GLY A 312 11.45 7.33 30.62
CA GLY A 312 12.88 7.07 30.49
C GLY A 312 13.48 8.01 29.43
N GLU A 313 14.81 8.08 29.35
CA GLU A 313 15.61 8.91 28.43
C GLU A 313 15.36 8.56 26.95
N ARG A 314 16.20 9.02 26.01
CA ARG A 314 16.18 8.54 24.61
C ARG A 314 16.23 7.02 24.67
N SER A 315 15.07 6.40 24.48
CA SER A 315 14.87 4.99 24.78
C SER A 315 15.38 4.23 23.58
N THR A 316 16.44 3.44 23.75
CA THR A 316 16.97 2.57 22.69
C THR A 316 15.87 1.76 22.02
N LEU A 317 14.83 1.39 22.77
CA LEU A 317 13.65 0.68 22.26
C LEU A 317 12.75 1.54 21.36
N ALA A 318 12.57 2.84 21.67
CA ALA A 318 11.83 3.74 20.79
C ALA A 318 12.59 3.97 19.49
N ASP A 319 13.91 4.15 19.56
CA ASP A 319 14.77 4.31 18.39
C ASP A 319 14.77 3.03 17.53
N GLU A 320 14.77 1.84 18.14
CA GLU A 320 14.62 0.55 17.43
C GLU A 320 13.26 0.44 16.70
N PHE A 321 12.16 0.82 17.36
CA PHE A 321 10.85 0.84 16.71
C PHE A 321 10.80 1.85 15.56
N LEU A 322 11.40 3.03 15.71
CA LEU A 322 11.45 4.03 14.64
C LEU A 322 12.32 3.56 13.46
N ALA A 323 13.46 2.93 13.71
CA ALA A 323 14.30 2.34 12.67
C ALA A 323 13.54 1.24 11.90
N ASN A 324 12.86 0.33 12.61
CA ASN A 324 12.01 -0.67 11.97
C ASN A 324 10.87 -0.04 11.14
N ALA A 325 10.24 1.02 11.65
CA ALA A 325 9.21 1.76 10.92
C ALA A 325 9.77 2.35 9.62
N GLU A 326 10.94 2.98 9.70
CA GLU A 326 11.64 3.57 8.56
C GLU A 326 11.94 2.53 7.47
N ASP A 327 12.48 1.38 7.84
CA ASP A 327 12.77 0.26 6.92
C ASP A 327 11.51 -0.24 6.21
N TYR A 328 10.39 -0.35 6.92
CA TYR A 328 9.11 -0.73 6.34
C TYR A 328 8.57 0.32 5.37
N PHE A 329 8.66 1.62 5.70
CA PHE A 329 8.25 2.66 4.77
C PHE A 329 9.14 2.74 3.53
N LYS A 330 10.46 2.58 3.69
CA LYS A 330 11.40 2.45 2.56
C LYS A 330 11.03 1.25 1.69
N SER A 331 10.74 0.10 2.28
CA SER A 331 10.28 -1.09 1.53
C SER A 331 9.00 -0.83 0.73
N ALA A 332 8.03 -0.09 1.30
CA ALA A 332 6.83 0.31 0.57
C ALA A 332 7.13 1.27 -0.59
N LEU A 333 8.07 2.21 -0.40
CA LEU A 333 8.48 3.19 -1.41
C LEU A 333 9.39 2.60 -2.50
N ASP A 334 10.14 1.55 -2.20
CA ASP A 334 10.90 0.80 -3.20
C ASP A 334 9.95 0.18 -4.23
N MET A 335 8.78 -0.31 -3.77
CA MET A 335 7.74 -0.87 -4.64
C MET A 335 7.01 0.22 -5.43
N GLU A 336 6.62 1.30 -4.75
CA GLU A 336 5.97 2.44 -5.39
C GLU A 336 6.47 3.77 -4.80
N PRO A 337 7.41 4.46 -5.46
CA PRO A 337 7.97 5.72 -4.96
C PRO A 337 6.93 6.83 -4.78
N SER A 338 5.83 6.77 -5.55
CA SER A 338 4.69 7.69 -5.49
C SER A 338 3.63 7.31 -4.45
N TYR A 339 3.88 6.29 -3.62
CA TYR A 339 2.89 5.87 -2.63
C TYR A 339 2.81 6.90 -1.50
N LEU A 340 1.74 7.70 -1.56
CA LEU A 340 1.52 8.85 -0.68
C LEU A 340 1.59 8.49 0.82
N PRO A 341 0.95 7.41 1.31
CA PRO A 341 0.98 7.04 2.72
C PRO A 341 2.38 6.82 3.28
N ALA A 342 3.21 6.07 2.55
CA ALA A 342 4.57 5.78 2.98
C ALA A 342 5.46 7.04 2.96
N ASN A 343 5.26 7.98 2.03
CA ASN A 343 6.00 9.25 2.03
C ASN A 343 5.64 10.11 3.27
N VAL A 344 4.36 10.21 3.62
CA VAL A 344 3.94 10.95 4.83
C VAL A 344 4.49 10.30 6.10
N ASN A 345 4.36 8.98 6.20
CA ASN A 345 4.83 8.25 7.37
C ASN A 345 6.35 8.23 7.54
N LEU A 346 7.08 8.13 6.42
CA LEU A 346 8.53 8.26 6.42
C LEU A 346 8.93 9.65 6.91
N ALA A 347 8.21 10.70 6.50
CA ALA A 347 8.49 12.06 6.97
C ALA A 347 8.33 12.19 8.49
N ILE A 348 7.25 11.62 9.05
CA ILE A 348 6.98 11.62 10.49
C ILE A 348 8.03 10.78 11.25
N THR A 349 8.40 9.63 10.72
CA THR A 349 9.37 8.72 11.34
C THR A 349 10.77 9.33 11.35
N ALA A 350 11.23 9.86 10.21
CA ALA A 350 12.50 10.59 10.10
C ALA A 350 12.52 11.82 11.02
N PHE A 351 11.38 12.51 11.17
CA PHE A 351 11.25 13.62 12.12
C PHE A 351 11.51 13.15 13.56
N TYR A 352 10.91 12.03 14.01
CA TYR A 352 11.16 11.49 15.35
C TYR A 352 12.60 11.00 15.55
N LEU A 353 13.24 10.47 14.50
CA LEU A 353 14.66 10.09 14.51
C LEU A 353 15.60 11.30 14.58
N GLY A 354 15.10 12.51 14.25
CA GLY A 354 15.89 13.74 14.13
C GLY A 354 16.57 13.92 12.77
N GLU A 355 16.21 13.10 11.79
CA GLU A 355 16.73 13.11 10.42
C GLU A 355 15.97 14.13 9.56
N ILE A 356 16.08 15.41 9.94
CA ILE A 356 15.21 16.48 9.42
C ILE A 356 15.32 16.66 7.90
N TYR A 357 16.50 16.49 7.30
CA TYR A 357 16.65 16.55 5.83
C TYR A 357 15.85 15.46 5.11
N GLN A 358 15.82 14.24 5.67
CA GLN A 358 15.04 13.15 5.12
C GLN A 358 13.54 13.37 5.33
N ALA A 359 13.16 13.86 6.51
CA ALA A 359 11.78 14.25 6.79
C ALA A 359 11.28 15.28 5.75
N ARG A 360 12.11 16.29 5.46
CA ARG A 360 11.84 17.32 4.46
C ARG A 360 11.73 16.73 3.04
N ALA A 361 12.63 15.84 2.64
CA ALA A 361 12.58 15.22 1.33
C ALA A 361 11.30 14.39 1.14
N ALA A 362 10.91 13.61 2.15
CA ALA A 362 9.71 12.77 2.11
C ALA A 362 8.41 13.60 2.10
N ILE A 363 8.30 14.66 2.92
CA ILE A 363 7.10 15.49 2.94
C ILE A 363 6.94 16.34 1.68
N GLU A 364 8.04 16.76 1.03
CA GLU A 364 7.96 17.46 -0.25
C GLU A 364 7.45 16.55 -1.37
N LYS A 365 7.85 15.27 -1.38
CA LYS A 365 7.26 14.27 -2.28
C LYS A 365 5.77 14.10 -2.02
N ALA A 366 5.36 13.96 -0.76
CA ALA A 366 3.94 13.87 -0.40
C ALA A 366 3.14 15.10 -0.87
N ARG A 367 3.69 16.31 -0.67
CA ARG A 367 3.08 17.56 -1.15
C ARG A 367 2.98 17.63 -2.68
N GLN A 368 3.97 17.13 -3.41
CA GLN A 368 3.89 17.08 -4.88
C GLN A 368 2.77 16.15 -5.36
N LEU A 369 2.54 15.05 -4.65
CA LEU A 369 1.49 14.07 -4.94
C LEU A 369 0.08 14.57 -4.54
N ALA A 370 -0.02 15.34 -3.47
CA ALA A 370 -1.26 15.88 -2.93
C ALA A 370 -1.10 17.37 -2.52
N PRO A 371 -1.04 18.30 -3.49
CA PRO A 371 -0.70 19.70 -3.22
C PRO A 371 -1.74 20.44 -2.38
N ASP A 372 -3.01 20.06 -2.51
CA ASP A 372 -4.14 20.71 -1.83
C ASP A 372 -4.47 20.09 -0.46
N ASP A 373 -3.70 19.09 -0.01
CA ASP A 373 -3.92 18.42 1.27
C ASP A 373 -3.40 19.29 2.42
N LEU A 374 -4.34 19.81 3.22
CA LEU A 374 -4.05 20.73 4.33
C LEU A 374 -3.27 20.06 5.48
N GLU A 375 -3.42 18.75 5.67
CA GLU A 375 -2.70 18.00 6.70
C GLU A 375 -1.22 17.89 6.32
N ILE A 376 -0.95 17.53 5.06
CA ILE A 376 0.41 17.47 4.50
C ILE A 376 1.08 18.85 4.52
N GLN A 377 0.34 19.90 4.15
CA GLN A 377 0.85 21.27 4.23
C GLN A 377 1.17 21.69 5.68
N GLY A 378 0.30 21.34 6.65
CA GLY A 378 0.54 21.60 8.06
C GLY A 378 1.77 20.86 8.61
N LEU A 379 1.90 19.57 8.32
CA LEU A 379 3.05 18.74 8.70
C LEU A 379 4.36 19.28 8.12
N ARG A 380 4.34 19.69 6.85
CA ARG A 380 5.49 20.32 6.19
C ARG A 380 5.98 21.56 6.92
N LEU A 381 5.07 22.42 7.39
CA LEU A 381 5.43 23.66 8.09
C LEU A 381 6.11 23.38 9.43
N VAL A 382 5.72 22.32 10.14
CA VAL A 382 6.42 21.86 11.35
C VAL A 382 7.82 21.35 11.03
N ILE A 383 7.97 20.56 9.95
CA ILE A 383 9.30 20.05 9.53
C ILE A 383 10.22 21.20 9.13
N LEU A 384 9.72 22.19 8.39
CA LEU A 384 10.50 23.38 8.00
C LEU A 384 10.88 24.25 9.21
N TYR A 385 10.06 24.27 10.26
CA TYR A 385 10.41 24.94 11.51
C TYR A 385 11.64 24.32 12.15
N GLU A 386 11.62 23.00 12.35
CA GLU A 386 12.76 22.29 12.96
C GLU A 386 14.02 22.33 12.06
N ASP A 387 13.87 22.29 10.73
CA ASP A 387 14.99 22.50 9.79
C ASP A 387 15.61 23.90 9.95
N GLY A 388 14.76 24.92 10.08
CA GLY A 388 15.19 26.30 10.32
C GLY A 388 15.91 26.49 11.67
N GLU A 389 15.42 25.86 12.74
CA GLU A 389 16.05 25.97 14.07
C GLU A 389 17.43 25.30 14.13
N GLN A 390 17.76 24.39 13.20
CA GLN A 390 19.12 23.86 13.05
C GLN A 390 20.08 24.82 12.33
N SER A 391 19.55 25.84 11.64
CA SER A 391 20.34 26.84 10.92
C SER A 391 20.56 28.08 11.78
N PRO A 392 21.82 28.48 12.06
CA PRO A 392 22.09 29.73 12.78
C PRO A 392 21.88 30.98 11.91
N TYR A 393 21.61 30.82 10.61
CA TYR A 393 21.59 31.92 9.64
C TYR A 393 20.19 32.31 9.15
N VAL A 394 19.19 31.44 9.29
CA VAL A 394 17.87 31.65 8.69
C VAL A 394 16.77 31.40 9.71
N ASP A 395 16.11 32.47 10.14
CA ASP A 395 14.91 32.36 10.97
C ASP A 395 13.66 32.21 10.08
N MET A 396 13.20 30.96 9.92
CA MET A 396 12.01 30.63 9.12
C MET A 396 10.69 31.00 9.82
N TRP A 397 10.74 31.41 11.09
CA TRP A 397 9.57 31.66 11.92
C TRP A 397 8.50 32.58 11.30
N PRO A 398 8.83 33.78 10.77
CA PRO A 398 7.81 34.69 10.26
C PRO A 398 7.00 34.08 9.12
N TYR A 399 7.69 33.35 8.23
CA TYR A 399 7.07 32.63 7.13
C TYR A 399 6.17 31.49 7.65
N ILE A 400 6.68 30.66 8.56
CA ILE A 400 5.96 29.49 9.07
C ILE A 400 4.65 29.87 9.76
N ILE A 401 4.70 30.85 10.67
CA ILE A 401 3.49 31.28 11.40
C ILE A 401 2.49 31.94 10.47
N GLN A 402 2.93 32.71 9.47
CA GLN A 402 2.03 33.28 8.47
C GLN A 402 1.33 32.17 7.66
N GLN A 403 2.06 31.15 7.22
CA GLN A 403 1.46 30.04 6.47
C GLN A 403 0.52 29.20 7.33
N LEU A 404 0.86 28.92 8.59
CA LEU A 404 -0.04 28.21 9.51
C LEU A 404 -1.32 28.99 9.79
N ASP A 405 -1.24 30.32 9.90
CA ASP A 405 -2.42 31.17 10.07
C ASP A 405 -3.33 31.12 8.82
N LEU A 406 -2.75 31.17 7.61
CA LEU A 406 -3.49 31.01 6.36
C LEU A 406 -4.19 29.64 6.28
N LEU A 407 -3.52 28.56 6.68
CA LEU A 407 -4.13 27.23 6.75
C LEU A 407 -5.26 27.18 7.78
N ALA A 408 -5.06 27.77 8.96
CA ALA A 408 -6.01 27.78 10.07
C ALA A 408 -7.31 28.55 9.77
N GLN A 409 -7.29 29.45 8.79
CA GLN A 409 -8.44 30.22 8.30
C GLN A 409 -9.29 29.45 7.28
N GLN A 410 -8.80 28.35 6.73
CA GLN A 410 -9.57 27.57 5.76
C GLN A 410 -10.78 26.88 6.41
N PRO A 411 -11.93 26.74 5.71
CA PRO A 411 -13.15 26.15 6.29
C PRO A 411 -12.98 24.74 6.85
N ASN A 412 -12.08 23.95 6.25
CA ASN A 412 -11.81 22.55 6.63
C ASN A 412 -10.39 22.38 7.21
N ALA A 413 -9.86 23.43 7.86
CA ALA A 413 -8.52 23.39 8.45
C ALA A 413 -8.40 22.23 9.47
N PRO A 414 -7.39 21.35 9.33
CA PRO A 414 -7.15 20.29 10.29
C PRO A 414 -6.87 20.83 11.70
N LEU A 415 -7.37 20.14 12.73
CA LEU A 415 -7.12 20.53 14.11
C LEU A 415 -5.64 20.41 14.52
N SER A 416 -4.89 19.55 13.84
CA SER A 416 -3.43 19.43 13.95
C SER A 416 -2.71 20.73 13.61
N VAL A 417 -3.17 21.49 12.61
CA VAL A 417 -2.62 22.81 12.24
C VAL A 417 -2.75 23.78 13.40
N LEU A 418 -3.95 23.86 14.01
CA LEU A 418 -4.21 24.73 15.16
C LEU A 418 -3.36 24.33 16.37
N TYR A 419 -3.25 23.02 16.62
CA TYR A 419 -2.43 22.47 17.71
C TYR A 419 -0.97 22.84 17.51
N ASN A 420 -0.40 22.56 16.34
CA ASN A 420 1.00 22.81 16.03
C ASN A 420 1.33 24.30 16.08
N MET A 421 0.47 25.15 15.53
CA MET A 421 0.63 26.60 15.63
C MET A 421 0.63 27.09 17.09
N ALA A 422 -0.26 26.57 17.94
CA ALA A 422 -0.28 26.90 19.36
C ALA A 422 1.00 26.44 20.08
N LYS A 423 1.50 25.23 19.79
CA LYS A 423 2.76 24.72 20.34
C LYS A 423 3.97 25.57 19.93
N LEU A 424 4.05 25.95 18.66
CA LEU A 424 5.10 26.81 18.13
C LEU A 424 5.13 28.18 18.82
N LEU A 425 3.96 28.80 19.01
CA LEU A 425 3.83 30.05 19.76
C LEU A 425 4.32 29.91 21.21
N GLU A 426 3.99 28.81 21.88
CA GLU A 426 4.49 28.53 23.23
C GLU A 426 6.00 28.36 23.28
N LEU A 427 6.58 27.58 22.35
CA LEU A 427 8.02 27.31 22.31
C LEU A 427 8.83 28.60 22.17
N ARG A 428 8.33 29.56 21.37
CA ARG A 428 8.96 30.87 21.15
C ARG A 428 8.48 31.94 22.12
N LYS A 429 7.73 31.56 23.17
CA LYS A 429 7.18 32.44 24.22
C LYS A 429 6.40 33.64 23.64
N ARG A 430 5.63 33.41 22.58
CA ARG A 430 4.80 34.41 21.90
C ARG A 430 3.35 34.34 22.40
N THR A 431 2.63 35.45 22.27
CA THR A 431 1.21 35.54 22.64
C THR A 431 0.32 34.89 21.56
N GLY A 432 -0.93 34.60 21.89
CA GLY A 432 -1.92 34.08 20.94
C GLY A 432 -2.20 32.59 21.04
N ALA A 433 -1.31 31.80 21.64
CA ALA A 433 -1.51 30.36 21.86
C ALA A 433 -2.81 30.07 22.63
N ASP A 434 -3.15 30.89 23.65
CA ASP A 434 -4.35 30.71 24.47
C ASP A 434 -5.65 30.69 23.65
N LYS A 435 -5.75 31.54 22.63
CA LYS A 435 -6.92 31.59 21.74
C LYS A 435 -7.05 30.31 20.92
N LEU A 436 -5.93 29.78 20.44
CA LEU A 436 -5.89 28.53 19.69
C LEU A 436 -6.24 27.34 20.60
N TRP A 437 -5.72 27.30 21.83
CA TRP A 437 -6.09 26.29 22.81
C TRP A 437 -7.59 26.31 23.12
N GLN A 438 -8.17 27.50 23.30
CA GLN A 438 -9.61 27.65 23.50
C GLN A 438 -10.43 27.16 22.28
N ARG A 439 -9.97 27.44 21.05
CA ARG A 439 -10.61 26.93 19.81
C ARG A 439 -10.57 25.41 19.73
N LEU A 440 -9.45 24.79 20.13
CA LEU A 440 -9.31 23.33 20.20
C LEU A 440 -10.20 22.73 21.30
N ALA A 441 -10.26 23.36 22.48
CA ALA A 441 -11.10 22.90 23.58
C ALA A 441 -12.61 22.95 23.27
N ARG A 442 -13.06 23.83 22.36
CA ARG A 442 -14.44 23.81 21.86
C ARG A 442 -14.74 22.59 20.99
N GLN A 443 -13.72 21.98 20.39
CA GLN A 443 -13.79 20.79 19.53
C GLN A 443 -13.18 19.57 20.23
N VAL A 444 -13.21 19.56 21.57
CA VAL A 444 -12.56 18.52 22.39
C VAL A 444 -13.05 17.09 22.10
N ALA A 445 -14.25 16.94 21.55
CA ALA A 445 -14.82 15.65 21.16
C ALA A 445 -14.10 15.04 19.94
N ASP A 446 -13.57 15.89 19.05
CA ASP A 446 -12.90 15.50 17.83
C ASP A 446 -11.39 15.23 18.06
N LEU A 447 -10.89 15.54 19.25
CA LEU A 447 -9.48 15.40 19.58
C LEU A 447 -9.12 13.96 19.99
N PRO A 448 -8.01 13.40 19.44
CA PRO A 448 -7.36 12.20 19.96
C PRO A 448 -7.11 12.24 21.46
N ALA A 449 -7.23 11.13 22.19
CA ALA A 449 -7.14 11.14 23.65
C ALA A 449 -5.84 11.77 24.23
N PRO A 450 -4.63 11.51 23.70
CA PRO A 450 -3.40 12.17 24.12
C PRO A 450 -3.40 13.67 23.84
N ILE A 451 -3.85 14.09 22.66
CA ILE A 451 -3.96 15.50 22.26
C ILE A 451 -4.99 16.22 23.13
N ARG A 452 -6.18 15.64 23.28
CA ARG A 452 -7.25 16.10 24.16
C ARG A 452 -6.73 16.38 25.56
N ARG A 453 -5.97 15.44 26.13
CA ARG A 453 -5.39 15.60 27.46
C ARG A 453 -4.44 16.81 27.50
N ILE A 454 -3.57 16.98 26.52
CA ILE A 454 -2.65 18.13 26.47
C ILE A 454 -3.44 19.43 26.35
N VAL A 455 -4.44 19.49 25.46
CA VAL A 455 -5.31 20.67 25.32
C VAL A 455 -6.01 21.02 26.64
N CYS A 456 -6.53 20.02 27.35
CA CYS A 456 -7.18 20.24 28.64
C CYS A 456 -6.22 20.55 29.81
N GLU A 457 -4.93 20.27 29.66
CA GLU A 457 -3.88 20.77 30.56
C GLU A 457 -3.55 22.26 30.29
N LYS A 458 -3.77 22.73 29.05
CA LYS A 458 -3.49 24.11 28.61
C LYS A 458 -4.64 25.08 28.81
N THR A 459 -5.87 24.60 28.73
CA THR A 459 -7.06 25.44 28.89
C THR A 459 -8.21 24.63 29.48
N ALA A 460 -9.20 25.32 30.04
CA ALA A 460 -10.39 24.68 30.57
C ALA A 460 -11.17 24.01 29.43
N CYS A 461 -11.10 22.69 29.36
CA CYS A 461 -12.00 21.95 28.49
C CYS A 461 -13.42 21.97 29.08
N PRO A 462 -14.45 22.06 28.23
CA PRO A 462 -15.81 21.77 28.66
C PRO A 462 -15.79 20.44 29.40
N ARG A 463 -16.37 20.39 30.61
CA ARG A 463 -16.61 19.10 31.26
C ARG A 463 -17.37 18.26 30.23
N PRO A 464 -16.92 17.04 29.91
CA PRO A 464 -17.69 16.20 29.00
C PRO A 464 -19.11 16.18 29.55
N SER A 465 -20.07 16.65 28.75
CA SER A 465 -21.48 16.50 29.11
C SER A 465 -21.64 15.04 29.48
N ARG A 466 -22.15 14.75 30.68
CA ARG A 466 -22.33 13.39 31.22
C ARG A 466 -22.61 12.46 30.04
N GLN A 467 -21.65 11.58 29.68
CA GLN A 467 -21.71 10.82 28.44
C GLN A 467 -23.12 10.25 28.34
N LYS A 468 -23.87 10.68 27.32
CA LYS A 468 -25.24 10.19 27.19
C LYS A 468 -25.12 8.70 26.93
N ALA A 469 -25.97 7.89 27.55
CA ALA A 469 -26.05 6.51 27.10
C ALA A 469 -26.39 6.52 25.60
N PRO A 470 -25.72 5.70 24.78
CA PRO A 470 -26.11 5.55 23.39
C PRO A 470 -27.59 5.12 23.33
N LYS A 471 -28.33 5.60 22.34
CA LYS A 471 -29.76 5.28 22.18
C LYS A 471 -29.96 3.82 21.75
N ALA A 472 -28.97 3.26 21.06
CA ALA A 472 -28.97 1.89 20.56
C ALA A 472 -27.64 1.19 20.90
N SER A 473 -27.65 -0.15 20.81
CA SER A 473 -26.47 -0.99 20.98
C SER A 473 -26.35 -1.93 19.80
N TRP A 474 -25.12 -2.25 19.39
CA TRP A 474 -24.88 -3.22 18.33
C TRP A 474 -25.37 -4.61 18.76
N GLU A 475 -26.25 -5.22 17.96
CA GLU A 475 -26.68 -6.60 18.15
C GLU A 475 -25.56 -7.56 17.69
N LEU A 476 -24.66 -7.89 18.61
CA LEU A 476 -23.55 -8.77 18.31
C LEU A 476 -24.00 -10.23 18.27
N PRO A 477 -23.69 -11.00 17.19
CA PRO A 477 -24.02 -12.43 17.12
C PRO A 477 -23.27 -13.25 18.18
N VAL A 478 -22.18 -12.70 18.72
CA VAL A 478 -21.31 -13.29 19.73
C VAL A 478 -20.87 -12.14 20.64
N LYS A 479 -21.00 -12.28 21.96
CA LYS A 479 -20.61 -11.24 22.92
C LYS A 479 -19.08 -11.13 23.01
N LEU A 480 -18.59 -9.93 23.27
CA LEU A 480 -17.17 -9.69 23.60
C LEU A 480 -16.81 -10.36 24.93
N GLY A 481 -15.55 -10.73 25.09
CA GLY A 481 -14.97 -11.31 26.31
C GLY A 481 -15.37 -12.76 26.61
N ILE A 482 -16.11 -13.44 25.73
CA ILE A 482 -16.52 -14.83 25.97
C ILE A 482 -15.46 -15.83 25.49
N ASP A 483 -15.34 -16.95 26.20
CA ASP A 483 -14.48 -18.08 25.83
C ASP A 483 -15.03 -18.84 24.62
N THR A 484 -14.19 -19.07 23.61
CA THR A 484 -14.58 -19.71 22.36
C THR A 484 -14.68 -21.24 22.41
N ARG A 485 -13.99 -21.94 23.33
CA ARG A 485 -13.86 -23.42 23.33
C ARG A 485 -15.20 -24.15 23.41
N ARG A 486 -16.14 -23.57 24.14
CA ARG A 486 -17.47 -24.16 24.38
C ARG A 486 -18.61 -23.37 23.74
N HIS A 487 -18.30 -22.36 22.93
CA HIS A 487 -19.32 -21.50 22.36
C HIS A 487 -20.05 -22.17 21.18
N LYS A 488 -21.30 -22.58 21.40
CA LYS A 488 -22.11 -23.35 20.43
C LYS A 488 -22.23 -22.64 19.07
N THR A 489 -22.43 -21.32 19.07
CA THR A 489 -22.59 -20.54 17.84
C THR A 489 -21.32 -20.55 17.00
N LEU A 490 -20.14 -20.35 17.62
CA LEU A 490 -18.87 -20.26 16.90
C LEU A 490 -18.43 -21.61 16.31
N ARG A 491 -18.86 -22.73 16.90
CA ARG A 491 -18.62 -24.08 16.35
C ARG A 491 -19.25 -24.31 14.98
N GLN A 492 -20.27 -23.53 14.62
CA GLN A 492 -20.95 -23.61 13.32
C GLN A 492 -20.34 -22.66 12.29
N TRP A 493 -19.38 -21.82 12.69
CA TRP A 493 -18.74 -20.84 11.82
C TRP A 493 -17.48 -21.42 11.21
N GLN A 494 -17.09 -20.91 10.05
CA GLN A 494 -15.81 -21.26 9.45
C GLN A 494 -14.69 -20.74 10.35
N LYS A 495 -13.80 -21.62 10.79
CA LYS A 495 -12.71 -21.30 11.71
C LYS A 495 -11.38 -21.33 10.96
N SER A 496 -10.63 -20.24 11.07
CA SER A 496 -9.24 -20.15 10.67
C SER A 496 -8.40 -19.98 11.93
N GLU A 497 -7.39 -20.84 12.09
CA GLU A 497 -6.46 -20.78 13.22
C GLU A 497 -5.11 -20.26 12.75
N MET A 498 -4.51 -19.44 13.61
CA MET A 498 -3.16 -18.95 13.42
C MET A 498 -2.35 -19.32 14.66
N LYS A 499 -1.29 -20.10 14.44
CA LYS A 499 -0.35 -20.45 15.50
C LYS A 499 0.79 -19.43 15.49
N LEU A 500 0.77 -18.55 16.49
CA LEU A 500 1.83 -17.57 16.76
C LEU A 500 2.67 -18.09 17.92
N TYR A 501 3.76 -18.81 17.62
CA TYR A 501 4.54 -19.50 18.64
C TYR A 501 3.67 -20.46 19.47
N ASP A 502 3.49 -20.20 20.77
CA ASP A 502 2.62 -20.98 21.67
C ASP A 502 1.21 -20.38 21.82
N LEU A 503 0.92 -19.25 21.15
CA LEU A 503 -0.39 -18.59 21.16
C LEU A 503 -1.23 -19.06 19.97
N TYR A 504 -2.50 -19.34 20.25
CA TYR A 504 -3.48 -19.79 19.26
C TYR A 504 -4.54 -18.71 19.08
N GLU A 505 -4.39 -17.92 18.01
CA GLU A 505 -5.36 -16.89 17.65
C GLU A 505 -6.36 -17.45 16.65
N GLN A 506 -7.64 -17.11 16.83
CA GLN A 506 -8.74 -17.74 16.12
C GLN A 506 -9.59 -16.68 15.44
N ILE A 507 -9.82 -16.87 14.14
CA ILE A 507 -10.74 -16.07 13.36
C ILE A 507 -11.93 -16.95 13.00
N TYR A 508 -13.12 -16.46 13.26
CA TYR A 508 -14.37 -17.13 12.90
C TYR A 508 -15.12 -16.27 11.89
N GLN A 509 -15.57 -16.89 10.79
CA GLN A 509 -16.36 -16.23 9.75
C GLN A 509 -17.75 -16.85 9.70
N HIS A 510 -18.78 -16.01 9.79
CA HIS A 510 -20.15 -16.47 9.70
C HIS A 510 -20.42 -17.03 8.29
N PRO A 511 -21.09 -18.19 8.12
CA PRO A 511 -21.24 -18.85 6.82
C PRO A 511 -21.87 -18.01 5.71
N ASN A 512 -22.75 -17.06 6.06
CA ASN A 512 -23.37 -16.13 5.10
C ASN A 512 -22.61 -14.81 4.90
N GLY A 513 -21.41 -14.66 5.49
CA GLY A 513 -20.56 -13.47 5.39
C GLY A 513 -21.04 -12.22 6.15
N LYS A 514 -22.08 -12.32 7.00
CA LYS A 514 -22.61 -11.16 7.74
C LYS A 514 -21.76 -10.71 8.94
N ALA A 515 -20.86 -11.56 9.42
CA ALA A 515 -20.03 -11.25 10.57
C ALA A 515 -18.71 -12.03 10.58
N GLU A 516 -17.70 -11.43 11.20
CA GLU A 516 -16.43 -12.07 11.53
C GLU A 516 -16.11 -11.83 13.01
N VAL A 517 -15.40 -12.75 13.64
CA VAL A 517 -14.99 -12.66 15.04
C VAL A 517 -13.51 -12.97 15.14
N LEU A 518 -12.77 -12.10 15.82
CA LEU A 518 -11.42 -12.38 16.27
C LEU A 518 -11.47 -12.74 17.75
N ALA A 519 -10.90 -13.89 18.07
CA ALA A 519 -10.62 -14.27 19.43
C ALA A 519 -9.11 -14.33 19.66
N LEU A 520 -8.66 -13.59 20.67
CA LEU A 520 -7.28 -13.66 21.13
C LEU A 520 -7.20 -14.41 22.45
N ARG A 521 -6.29 -15.39 22.55
CA ARG A 521 -6.16 -16.25 23.73
C ARG A 521 -7.50 -16.86 24.18
N GLU A 522 -8.26 -17.35 23.21
CA GLU A 522 -9.60 -17.95 23.39
C GLU A 522 -10.71 -16.99 23.82
N LEU A 523 -10.46 -15.69 23.98
CA LEU A 523 -11.47 -14.69 24.33
C LEU A 523 -11.87 -13.88 23.10
N VAL A 524 -13.17 -13.64 22.92
CA VAL A 524 -13.68 -12.81 21.82
C VAL A 524 -13.29 -11.34 22.03
N GLU A 525 -12.34 -10.87 21.25
CA GLU A 525 -11.77 -9.51 21.37
C GLU A 525 -12.37 -8.52 20.38
N MET A 526 -12.82 -8.99 19.22
CA MET A 526 -13.42 -8.12 18.21
C MET A 526 -14.50 -8.85 17.44
N VAL A 527 -15.61 -8.14 17.20
CA VAL A 527 -16.70 -8.57 16.33
C VAL A 527 -16.82 -7.57 15.20
N VAL A 528 -16.82 -8.07 13.97
CA VAL A 528 -17.00 -7.29 12.76
C VAL A 528 -18.35 -7.62 12.17
N LEU A 529 -19.21 -6.63 12.04
CA LEU A 529 -20.52 -6.72 11.39
C LEU A 529 -20.38 -6.26 9.94
N LYS A 530 -20.99 -7.00 9.01
CA LYS A 530 -21.01 -6.74 7.57
C LYS A 530 -22.44 -6.81 7.05
N LYS A 531 -22.65 -6.44 5.77
CA LYS A 531 -23.98 -6.40 5.13
C LYS A 531 -24.95 -5.51 5.91
N LEU A 532 -24.51 -4.28 6.10
CA LEU A 532 -25.22 -3.23 6.83
C LEU A 532 -25.82 -2.21 5.86
N GLU A 533 -26.24 -2.64 4.66
CA GLU A 533 -26.71 -1.71 3.62
C GLU A 533 -27.97 -0.92 4.03
N GLN A 534 -28.70 -1.40 5.03
CA GLN A 534 -29.83 -0.72 5.66
C GLN A 534 -29.43 0.44 6.59
N PHE A 535 -28.18 0.50 7.03
CA PHE A 535 -27.69 1.58 7.90
C PHE A 535 -27.18 2.74 7.06
N THR A 536 -27.68 3.92 7.39
CA THR A 536 -27.19 5.19 6.88
C THR A 536 -26.13 5.76 7.82
N ARG A 537 -25.39 6.76 7.34
CA ARG A 537 -24.45 7.53 8.15
C ARG A 537 -25.13 8.18 9.37
N ASP A 538 -26.36 8.64 9.22
CA ASP A 538 -27.07 9.36 10.29
C ASP A 538 -27.46 8.43 11.45
N ASP A 539 -27.71 7.15 11.14
CA ASP A 539 -28.04 6.14 12.16
C ASP A 539 -26.88 5.90 13.14
N LEU A 540 -25.62 6.08 12.70
CA LEU A 540 -24.44 5.81 13.51
C LEU A 540 -24.36 6.67 14.78
N ALA A 541 -24.93 7.88 14.75
CA ALA A 541 -24.93 8.78 15.89
C ALA A 541 -25.71 8.21 17.08
N ASP A 542 -26.73 7.38 16.82
CA ASP A 542 -27.54 6.76 17.87
C ASP A 542 -26.79 5.64 18.64
N TYR A 543 -25.71 5.12 18.05
CA TYR A 543 -24.84 4.09 18.63
C TYR A 543 -23.65 4.68 19.42
N CYS A 544 -23.56 6.01 19.51
CA CYS A 544 -22.53 6.68 20.27
C CYS A 544 -23.10 7.66 21.30
N GLY A 545 -22.56 7.60 22.52
CA GLY A 545 -22.91 8.53 23.60
C GLY A 545 -22.33 9.94 23.45
N GLN A 546 -21.56 10.18 22.38
CA GLN A 546 -20.78 11.38 22.12
C GLN A 546 -20.63 11.60 20.60
N PRO A 547 -20.19 12.78 20.15
CA PRO A 547 -19.91 13.01 18.74
C PRO A 547 -18.92 11.99 18.16
N LEU A 548 -19.19 11.53 16.94
CA LEU A 548 -18.36 10.56 16.23
C LEU A 548 -17.10 11.23 15.70
N ARG A 549 -15.95 10.57 15.91
CA ARG A 549 -14.68 11.02 15.36
C ARG A 549 -14.58 10.59 13.90
N LEU A 550 -14.40 11.56 13.01
CA LEU A 550 -14.24 11.35 11.57
C LEU A 550 -12.77 11.21 11.21
N SER A 551 -12.46 10.26 10.33
CA SER A 551 -11.13 10.14 9.72
C SER A 551 -11.26 9.72 8.26
N ARG A 552 -10.47 10.34 7.37
CA ARG A 552 -10.46 9.99 5.95
C ARG A 552 -9.51 8.83 5.71
N VAL A 553 -9.92 7.88 4.88
CA VAL A 553 -9.08 6.77 4.38
C VAL A 553 -9.08 6.80 2.85
N MET A 554 -8.07 6.23 2.19
CA MET A 554 -7.94 6.29 0.72
C MET A 554 -9.22 5.90 -0.04
N ASN A 555 -10.00 4.95 0.49
CA ASN A 555 -11.23 4.48 -0.12
C ASN A 555 -12.48 4.69 0.77
N GLY A 556 -12.58 5.78 1.53
CA GLY A 556 -13.78 6.07 2.32
C GLY A 556 -13.55 6.95 3.56
N THR A 557 -14.43 6.80 4.54
CA THR A 557 -14.29 7.47 5.85
C THR A 557 -14.55 6.50 7.00
N LEU A 558 -13.81 6.69 8.09
CA LEU A 558 -14.00 5.99 9.34
C LEU A 558 -14.72 6.89 10.33
N TRP A 559 -15.76 6.35 10.94
CA TRP A 559 -16.58 7.00 11.95
C TRP A 559 -16.44 6.24 13.25
N SER A 560 -15.72 6.82 14.20
CA SER A 560 -15.25 6.11 15.39
C SER A 560 -15.93 6.64 16.66
N CYS A 561 -16.31 5.70 17.52
CA CYS A 561 -16.84 5.94 18.85
C CYS A 561 -16.16 4.97 19.83
N ASP A 562 -15.19 5.43 20.60
CA ASP A 562 -14.44 4.71 21.65
C ASP A 562 -14.17 3.20 21.49
N HIS A 563 -15.18 2.34 21.51
CA HIS A 563 -15.07 0.88 21.40
C HIS A 563 -15.61 0.32 20.08
N TRP A 564 -16.01 1.17 19.13
CA TRP A 564 -16.40 0.75 17.80
C TRP A 564 -16.06 1.77 16.71
N THR A 565 -15.92 1.28 15.48
CA THR A 565 -15.69 2.11 14.29
C THR A 565 -16.47 1.56 13.09
N ALA A 566 -17.12 2.45 12.34
CA ALA A 566 -17.77 2.13 11.08
C ALA A 566 -16.93 2.58 9.89
N LEU A 567 -16.79 1.71 8.89
CA LEU A 567 -16.22 2.04 7.58
C LEU A 567 -17.34 2.40 6.61
N ILE A 568 -17.29 3.63 6.10
CA ILE A 568 -18.22 4.17 5.12
C ILE A 568 -17.52 4.30 3.78
N VAL A 569 -18.08 3.66 2.75
CA VAL A 569 -17.62 3.73 1.36
C VAL A 569 -18.82 4.02 0.47
N ASP A 570 -18.71 5.05 -0.38
CA ASP A 570 -19.80 5.53 -1.24
C ASP A 570 -21.10 5.83 -0.45
N GLU A 571 -20.98 6.54 0.67
CA GLU A 571 -22.09 6.88 1.59
C GLU A 571 -22.81 5.68 2.23
N LYS A 572 -22.27 4.46 2.09
CA LYS A 572 -22.84 3.24 2.67
C LYS A 572 -21.95 2.68 3.77
N VAL A 573 -22.56 2.27 4.87
CA VAL A 573 -21.87 1.54 5.94
C VAL A 573 -21.50 0.14 5.42
N LYS A 574 -20.21 -0.08 5.18
CA LYS A 574 -19.70 -1.37 4.69
C LYS A 574 -19.50 -2.37 5.82
N GLU A 575 -18.86 -1.91 6.88
CA GLU A 575 -18.53 -2.72 8.05
C GLU A 575 -18.58 -1.89 9.32
N VAL A 576 -18.88 -2.55 10.43
CA VAL A 576 -18.73 -1.98 11.78
C VAL A 576 -17.86 -2.92 12.60
N TRP A 577 -16.81 -2.39 13.21
CA TRP A 577 -15.88 -3.13 14.05
C TRP A 577 -16.15 -2.75 15.49
N VAL A 578 -16.44 -3.73 16.34
CA VAL A 578 -16.67 -3.53 17.77
C VAL A 578 -15.59 -4.29 18.52
N VAL A 579 -14.84 -3.61 19.36
CA VAL A 579 -13.68 -4.15 20.09
C VAL A 579 -13.95 -4.21 21.59
N SER A 580 -13.38 -5.20 22.27
CA SER A 580 -13.39 -5.28 23.73
C SER A 580 -12.62 -4.11 24.33
N THR A 581 -13.14 -3.53 25.40
CA THR A 581 -12.49 -2.46 26.17
C THR A 581 -11.72 -2.97 27.39
N THR A 582 -11.68 -4.28 27.61
CA THR A 582 -10.92 -4.90 28.70
C THR A 582 -9.48 -5.09 28.24
N ASP A 583 -8.59 -4.17 28.66
CA ASP A 583 -7.14 -4.41 28.72
C ASP A 583 -6.78 -5.33 29.89
#